data_AF-A0A973EL32-F1
#
_entry.id   AF-A0A973EL32-F1
#
_cell.length_a   1.000
_cell.length_b   1.000
_cell.length_c   1.000
_cell.angle_alpha   90.00
_cell.angle_beta   90.00
_cell.angle_gamma   90.00
#
_symmetry.space_group_name_H-M   'P 1'
#
loop_
_entity.id
_entity.type
_entity.pdbx_description
1 polymer ?
#
loop_
_entity_poly.entity_id
_entity_poly.type
_entity_poly.pdbx_seq_one_letter_code
_entity_poly.pdbx_strand_id
1 'polypeptide(L)' 'MSKLKNPERLKKRNKDVEKYFNELQKKYPQWKYSAIVEKVAERFYLSPKTIEHIICRHGIYK' A
#
# COMPACT_ATOMS: atom_id res chain seq x y z
N MET A 1 22.54 10.50 16.55
CA MET A 1 21.43 10.91 15.67
C MET A 1 21.24 9.84 14.60
N SER A 2 20.06 9.21 14.57
CA SER A 2 19.79 8.00 13.79
C SER A 2 19.84 8.25 12.28
N LYS A 3 20.63 7.42 11.58
CA LYS A 3 20.85 7.42 10.12
C LYS A 3 19.54 7.56 9.35
N LEU A 4 19.44 8.59 8.51
CA LEU A 4 18.37 8.79 7.54
C LEU A 4 18.21 7.51 6.70
N LYS A 5 17.14 6.75 6.96
CA LYS A 5 16.75 5.57 6.17
C LYS A 5 16.60 6.02 4.72
N ASN A 6 17.39 5.44 3.80
CA ASN A 6 17.38 5.75 2.36
C ASN A 6 15.96 6.06 1.86
N PRO A 7 15.61 7.34 1.61
CA PRO A 7 14.23 7.75 1.31
C PRO A 7 13.73 7.09 0.02
N GLU A 8 14.65 6.73 -0.88
CA GLU A 8 14.36 6.09 -2.16
C GLU A 8 13.80 4.67 -2.01
N ARG A 9 14.30 3.88 -1.04
CA ARG A 9 13.79 2.51 -0.79
C ARG A 9 12.35 2.54 -0.29
N LEU A 10 12.06 3.46 0.65
CA LEU A 10 10.71 3.65 1.17
C LEU A 10 9.76 4.17 0.09
N LYS A 11 10.23 5.11 -0.75
CA LYS A 11 9.46 5.64 -1.88
C LYS A 11 9.17 4.57 -2.92
N LYS A 12 10.15 3.71 -3.24
CA LYS A 12 9.97 2.58 -4.16
C LYS A 12 8.94 1.59 -3.63
N ARG A 13 9.07 1.15 -2.37
CA ARG A 13 8.10 0.27 -1.71
C ARG A 13 6.69 0.85 -1.75
N ASN A 14 6.52 2.13 -1.43
CA ASN A 14 5.20 2.76 -1.44
C ASN A 14 4.58 2.77 -2.84
N LYS A 15 5.37 3.08 -3.87
CA LYS A 15 4.92 2.97 -5.27
C LYS A 15 4.54 1.54 -5.66
N ASP A 16 5.32 0.56 -5.25
CA ASP A 16 5.03 -0.85 -5.51
C ASP A 16 3.73 -1.30 -4.82
N VAL A 17 3.48 -0.84 -3.59
CA VAL A 17 2.23 -1.05 -2.85
C VAL A 17 1.04 -0.46 -3.60
N GLU A 18 1.13 0.80 -4.03
CA GLU A 18 0.05 1.46 -4.78
C GLU A 18 -0.23 0.77 -6.11
N LYS A 19 0.83 0.39 -6.84
CA LYS A 19 0.70 -0.32 -8.11
C LYS A 19 -0.03 -1.65 -7.90
N TYR A 20 0.41 -2.42 -6.90
CA TYR A 20 -0.20 -3.73 -6.63
C TYR A 20 -1.65 -3.63 -6.16
N PHE A 21 -1.97 -2.63 -5.34
CA PHE A 21 -3.33 -2.34 -4.92
C PHE A 21 -4.24 -2.05 -6.12
N ASN A 22 -3.80 -1.17 -7.03
CA ASN A 22 -4.55 -0.85 -8.26
C ASN A 22 -4.72 -2.07 -9.18
N GLU A 23 -3.69 -2.90 -9.30
CA GLU A 23 -3.76 -4.15 -10.08
C GLU A 23 -4.80 -5.12 -9.49
N LEU A 24 -4.84 -5.28 -8.16
CA LEU A 24 -5.83 -6.12 -7.50
C LEU A 24 -7.25 -5.55 -7.62
N GLN A 25 -7.41 -4.24 -7.49
CA GLN A 25 -8.71 -3.58 -7.63
C GLN A 25 -9.27 -3.74 -9.06
N LYS A 26 -8.41 -3.66 -10.09
CA LYS A 26 -8.80 -3.90 -11.48
C LYS A 26 -9.10 -5.37 -11.76
N LYS A 27 -8.31 -6.28 -11.16
CA LYS A 27 -8.47 -7.73 -11.37
C LYS A 27 -9.68 -8.29 -10.63
N TYR A 28 -10.01 -7.72 -9.48
CA TYR A 28 -11.10 -8.15 -8.61
C TYR A 28 -11.97 -6.95 -8.18
N PRO A 29 -12.73 -6.35 -9.10
CA PRO A 29 -13.57 -5.17 -8.81
C PRO A 29 -14.67 -5.44 -7.77
N GLN A 30 -15.04 -6.71 -7.57
CA GLN A 30 -16.03 -7.15 -6.58
C GLN A 30 -15.46 -7.32 -5.17
N TRP A 31 -14.13 -7.25 -4.99
CA TRP A 31 -13.52 -7.38 -3.67
C TRP A 31 -13.75 -6.13 -2.83
N LYS A 32 -14.04 -6.33 -1.55
CA LYS A 32 -14.10 -5.24 -0.58
C LYS A 32 -12.72 -4.60 -0.44
N TYR A 33 -12.70 -3.29 -0.26
CA TYR A 33 -11.46 -2.52 -0.02
C TYR A 33 -10.60 -3.15 1.09
N SER A 34 -11.20 -3.53 2.22
CA SER A 34 -10.51 -4.19 3.33
C SER A 34 -9.82 -5.50 2.93
N ALA A 35 -10.48 -6.33 2.10
CA ALA A 35 -9.90 -7.59 1.62
C ALA A 35 -8.71 -7.36 0.68
N ILE A 36 -8.76 -6.32 -0.16
CA ILE A 36 -7.64 -5.92 -1.01
C ILE A 36 -6.48 -5.43 -0.13
N VAL A 37 -6.76 -4.59 0.86
CA VAL A 37 -5.76 -4.08 1.81
C VAL A 37 -5.07 -5.22 2.56
N GLU A 38 -5.82 -6.20 3.07
CA GLU A 38 -5.25 -7.37 3.74
C GLU A 38 -4.33 -8.18 2.82
N LYS A 39 -4.74 -8.42 1.57
CA LYS A 39 -3.90 -9.14 0.60
C LYS A 39 -2.62 -8.39 0.25
N VAL A 40 -2.69 -7.07 0.14
CA VAL A 40 -1.51 -6.22 -0.07
C VAL A 40 -0.61 -6.23 1.17
N ALA A 41 -1.20 -6.17 2.37
CA ALA A 41 -0.50 -6.23 3.64
C ALA A 41 0.30 -7.54 3.80
N GLU A 42 -0.33 -8.68 3.50
CA GLU A 42 0.31 -10.00 3.48
C GLU A 42 1.51 -10.04 2.52
N ARG A 43 1.36 -9.52 1.29
CA ARG A 43 2.41 -9.54 0.28
C ARG A 43 3.63 -8.70 0.64
N PHE A 44 3.41 -7.54 1.26
CA PHE A 44 4.48 -6.58 1.59
C PHE A 44 4.98 -6.71 3.03
N TYR A 45 4.44 -7.65 3.82
CA TYR A 45 4.74 -7.82 5.24
C TYR A 45 4.55 -6.51 6.03
N LEU A 46 3.47 -5.79 5.72
CA LEU A 46 3.11 -4.54 6.38
C LEU A 46 1.79 -4.70 7.12
N SER A 47 1.57 -3.87 8.14
CA SER A 47 0.26 -3.81 8.77
C SER A 47 -0.78 -3.23 7.78
N PRO A 48 -2.03 -3.74 7.77
CA PRO A 48 -3.13 -3.19 6.97
C PRO A 48 -3.25 -1.67 7.12
N LYS A 49 -3.13 -1.16 8.35
CA LYS A 49 -3.17 0.28 8.65
C LYS A 49 -2.04 1.07 7.98
N THR A 50 -0.87 0.46 7.80
CA THR A 50 0.25 1.07 7.06
C THR A 50 -0.04 1.11 5.56
N ILE A 51 -0.66 0.06 5.01
CA ILE A 51 -1.10 0.05 3.60
C ILE A 51 -2.15 1.12 3.37
N GLU A 52 -3.14 1.23 4.25
CA GLU A 52 -4.14 2.31 4.20
C GLU A 52 -3.49 3.68 4.25
N HIS A 53 -2.55 3.90 5.17
CA HIS A 53 -1.79 5.16 5.20
C HIS A 53 -0.99 5.41 3.93
N ILE A 54 -0.43 4.38 3.28
CA ILE A 54 0.32 4.54 2.03
C ILE A 54 -0.63 4.96 0.89
N ILE A 55 -1.81 4.34 0.80
CA ILE A 55 -2.81 4.61 -0.25
C ILE A 55 -3.54 5.94 0.02
N CYS A 56 -3.99 6.16 1.25
CA CYS A 56 -4.74 7.34 1.68
C CYS A 56 -3.88 8.61 1.70
N ARG A 57 -2.55 8.51 1.85
CA ARG A 57 -1.64 9.67 1.77
C ARG A 57 -1.63 10.34 0.38
N HIS A 58 -2.19 9.71 -0.65
CA HIS A 58 -2.45 10.33 -1.95
C HIS A 58 -3.84 11.00 -2.06
N GLY A 59 -4.63 11.06 -0.99
CA GLY A 59 -5.87 11.85 -0.94
C GLY A 59 -7.05 11.29 -1.72
N ILE A 60 -7.00 10.03 -2.16
CA ILE A 60 -8.01 9.43 -3.05
C ILE A 60 -9.20 8.83 -2.28
N TYR A 61 -9.02 8.45 -1.01
CA TYR A 61 -10.09 7.82 -0.21
C TYR A 61 -10.24 8.55 1.12
N LYS A 62 -11.39 9.21 1.29
CA LYS A 62 -11.88 9.85 2.51
C LYS A 62 -13.20 9.20 2.91
#